data_AF-A0A2D4XJT0-F1
#
_entry.id   AF-A0A2D4XJT0-F1
#
_cell.length_a   1.000
_cell.length_b   1.000
_cell.length_c   1.000
_cell.angle_alpha   90.00
_cell.angle_beta   90.00
_cell.angle_gamma   90.00
#
_symmetry.space_group_name_H-M   'P 1'
#
loop_
_entity.id
_entity.type
_entity.pdbx_description
1 polymer ?
#
loop_
_entity_poly.entity_id
_entity_poly.type
_entity_poly.pdbx_seq_one_letter_code
_entity_poly.pdbx_strand_id
1 'polypeptide(L)'
;MKRKLVITLFFISIIQLGYSQDFEIIRESKKLIDSRDIYLNGGMRAGFGGKSRTSIKIDLPPNTVEWYYSFTTTEGENGTANLNLAMQLSRMLVDPSGLSSIATSRIKVPEGVAAADIYLLDQKNMHLFLQKVDLNNGTFLHYPEGMVQNTKQAIVKVDDIKSGTWYLGVKNPSAMNGIHINIEVVAITETRKPIAKTEKQQKAELYGGLAKTQFENEAYDICVEYCDKAISEYELGSVLATKGLAQLMLGKEIEGTETYINAITLVKKQPNPNRIFREMIHDIDKAIKTNPDLKGAVEIKKLITAQL
;
A
#
# COMPACT_ATOMS: atom_id res chain seq x y z
N MET A 1 -2.20 -37.00 38.50
CA MET A 1 -3.23 -36.27 37.72
C MET A 1 -2.88 -34.80 37.45
N LYS A 2 -2.56 -33.98 38.46
CA LYS A 2 -2.31 -32.53 38.28
C LYS A 2 -1.20 -32.19 37.26
N ARG A 3 -0.11 -32.97 37.19
CA ARG A 3 1.02 -32.73 36.27
C ARG A 3 0.69 -33.01 34.80
N LYS A 4 -0.19 -33.98 34.52
CA LYS A 4 -0.68 -34.25 33.15
C LYS A 4 -1.65 -33.15 32.68
N LEU A 5 -2.50 -32.66 33.59
CA LEU A 5 -3.46 -31.59 33.30
C LEU A 5 -2.78 -30.25 32.95
N VAL A 6 -1.67 -29.92 33.61
CA VAL A 6 -0.88 -28.71 33.34
C VAL A 6 -0.17 -28.78 31.98
N ILE A 7 0.33 -29.95 31.58
CA ILE A 7 0.98 -30.14 30.27
C ILE A 7 -0.05 -30.04 29.13
N THR A 8 -1.26 -30.59 29.33
CA THR A 8 -2.35 -30.47 28.36
C THR A 8 -2.85 -29.03 28.22
N LEU A 9 -2.97 -28.28 29.31
CA LEU A 9 -3.34 -26.85 29.28
C LEU A 9 -2.27 -25.98 28.59
N PHE A 10 -0.99 -26.33 28.72
CA PHE A 10 0.11 -25.62 28.05
C PHE A 10 0.15 -25.90 26.54
N PHE A 11 -0.27 -27.08 26.09
CA PHE A 11 -0.40 -27.39 24.65
C PHE A 11 -1.57 -26.65 24.00
N ILE A 12 -2.70 -26.47 24.71
CA ILE A 12 -3.88 -25.76 24.19
C ILE A 12 -3.60 -24.26 23.99
N SER A 13 -2.77 -23.64 24.83
CA SER A 13 -2.40 -22.22 24.68
C SER A 13 -1.42 -21.94 23.54
N ILE A 14 -0.62 -22.93 23.10
CA ILE A 14 0.29 -22.79 21.95
C ILE A 14 -0.46 -22.87 20.61
N ILE A 15 -1.58 -23.60 20.56
CA ILE A 15 -2.41 -23.75 19.35
C ILE A 15 -3.07 -22.41 18.94
N GLN A 16 -3.20 -21.45 19.87
CA GLN A 16 -3.79 -20.13 19.58
C GLN A 16 -2.86 -19.17 18.81
N LEU A 17 -1.62 -19.55 18.53
CA LEU A 17 -0.64 -18.67 17.86
C LEU A 17 -0.53 -18.92 16.34
N GLY A 18 -1.26 -19.88 15.78
CA GLY A 18 -1.14 -20.30 14.37
C GLY A 18 -1.95 -19.49 13.36
N TYR A 19 -2.92 -18.68 13.79
CA TYR A 19 -3.75 -17.90 12.88
C TYR A 19 -3.25 -16.47 12.80
N SER A 20 -2.50 -16.19 11.74
CA SER A 20 -2.22 -14.80 11.35
C SER A 20 -3.54 -14.04 11.30
N GLN A 21 -3.61 -12.91 12.00
CA GLN A 21 -4.72 -11.98 11.85
C GLN A 21 -4.69 -11.49 10.39
N ASP A 22 -5.80 -11.63 9.68
CA ASP A 22 -5.91 -11.03 8.36
C ASP A 22 -6.13 -9.53 8.50
N PHE A 23 -5.44 -8.78 7.64
CA PHE A 23 -5.54 -7.33 7.60
C PHE A 23 -6.02 -6.91 6.23
N GLU A 24 -6.90 -5.93 6.23
CA GLU A 24 -7.19 -5.13 5.05
C GLU A 24 -6.18 -3.99 4.98
N ILE A 25 -5.59 -3.79 3.80
CA ILE A 25 -4.74 -2.63 3.52
C ILE A 25 -5.68 -1.50 3.10
N ILE A 26 -5.83 -0.50 3.96
CA ILE A 26 -6.65 0.68 3.70
C ILE A 26 -5.74 1.82 3.28
N ARG A 27 -5.97 2.35 2.08
CA ARG A 27 -5.32 3.57 1.60
C ARG A 27 -6.28 4.73 1.67
N GLU A 28 -5.82 5.85 2.22
CA GLU A 28 -6.59 7.08 2.36
C GLU A 28 -5.80 8.26 1.81
N SER A 29 -6.49 9.19 1.16
CA SER A 29 -5.90 10.49 0.81
C SER A 29 -6.06 11.46 1.99
N LYS A 30 -4.99 12.17 2.33
CA LYS A 30 -4.95 13.18 3.39
C LYS A 30 -4.48 14.50 2.79
N LYS A 31 -5.35 15.51 2.79
CA LYS A 31 -4.98 16.87 2.42
C LYS A 31 -3.99 17.42 3.44
N LEU A 32 -2.81 17.77 2.97
CA LEU A 32 -1.78 18.43 3.80
C LEU A 32 -1.87 19.95 3.64
N ILE A 33 -2.17 20.39 2.42
CA ILE A 33 -2.33 21.79 2.07
C ILE A 33 -3.58 21.91 1.21
N ASP A 34 -4.60 22.62 1.72
CA ASP A 34 -5.74 23.00 0.91
C ASP A 34 -5.32 23.89 -0.26
N SER A 35 -6.10 23.83 -1.34
CA SER A 35 -5.92 24.71 -2.49
C SER A 35 -5.88 26.15 -2.02
N ARG A 36 -4.71 26.78 -2.19
CA ARG A 36 -4.51 28.18 -1.85
C ARG A 36 -3.83 28.90 -3.00
N ASP A 37 -4.17 30.17 -3.11
CA ASP A 37 -3.62 31.06 -4.11
C ASP A 37 -2.45 31.88 -3.52
N ILE A 38 -1.36 31.99 -4.27
CA ILE A 38 -0.13 32.67 -3.87
C ILE A 38 0.30 33.63 -4.97
N TYR A 39 0.29 34.93 -4.67
CA TYR A 39 0.87 35.93 -5.56
C TYR A 39 2.38 36.05 -5.36
N LEU A 40 3.15 36.02 -6.45
CA LEU A 40 4.58 36.28 -6.48
C LEU A 40 4.94 37.36 -7.51
N ASN A 41 5.65 38.39 -7.07
CA ASN A 41 6.13 39.46 -7.94
C ASN A 41 7.19 38.96 -8.94
N GLY A 42 7.31 39.65 -10.08
CA GLY A 42 8.47 39.53 -10.95
C GLY A 42 9.76 40.02 -10.27
N GLY A 43 10.90 39.52 -10.74
CA GLY A 43 12.23 39.76 -10.16
C GLY A 43 12.58 41.23 -9.92
N MET A 44 12.23 42.13 -10.85
CA MET A 44 12.54 43.55 -10.74
C MET A 44 11.79 44.20 -9.57
N ARG A 45 10.48 43.95 -9.43
CA ARG A 45 9.68 44.44 -8.29
C ARG A 45 10.09 43.79 -6.97
N ALA A 46 10.60 42.55 -7.02
CA ALA A 46 11.13 41.87 -5.83
C ALA A 46 12.47 42.42 -5.32
N GLY A 47 13.16 43.24 -6.12
CA GLY A 47 14.31 44.03 -5.67
C GLY A 47 13.92 45.29 -4.89
N PHE A 48 12.66 45.74 -5.01
CA PHE A 48 12.12 46.94 -4.37
C PHE A 48 11.04 46.59 -3.31
N GLY A 49 11.26 45.52 -2.54
CA GLY A 49 10.38 45.11 -1.44
C GLY A 49 9.30 44.07 -1.79
N GLY A 50 9.13 43.72 -3.08
CA GLY A 50 8.25 42.63 -3.49
C GLY A 50 8.79 41.23 -3.20
N LYS A 51 7.92 40.21 -3.24
CA LYS A 51 8.26 38.81 -2.95
C LYS A 51 8.15 37.95 -4.23
N SER A 52 9.29 37.52 -4.78
CA SER A 52 9.35 36.61 -5.95
C SER A 52 9.52 35.13 -5.60
N ARG A 53 9.71 34.81 -4.30
CA ARG A 53 9.86 33.45 -3.79
C ARG A 53 9.12 33.27 -2.49
N THR A 54 8.52 32.10 -2.27
CA THR A 54 7.96 31.70 -0.98
C THR A 54 8.22 30.22 -0.72
N SER A 55 7.92 29.75 0.49
CA SER A 55 7.98 28.33 0.83
C SER A 55 6.66 27.86 1.43
N ILE A 56 6.30 26.61 1.19
CA ILE A 56 5.16 25.93 1.80
C ILE A 56 5.69 24.76 2.62
N LYS A 57 5.48 24.79 3.93
CA LYS A 57 5.82 23.69 4.82
C LYS A 57 4.85 22.52 4.62
N ILE A 58 5.39 21.32 4.56
CA ILE A 58 4.68 20.05 4.43
C ILE A 58 5.12 19.16 5.58
N ASP A 59 4.17 18.79 6.44
CA ASP A 59 4.40 17.81 7.50
C ASP A 59 3.77 16.48 7.07
N LEU A 60 4.60 15.48 6.72
CA LEU A 60 4.12 14.20 6.23
C LEU A 60 3.56 13.37 7.40
N PRO A 61 2.30 12.90 7.30
CA PRO A 61 1.71 12.09 8.35
C PRO A 61 2.37 10.70 8.43
N PRO A 62 2.25 10.01 9.59
CA PRO A 62 2.68 8.63 9.70
C PRO A 62 2.05 7.74 8.63
N ASN A 63 2.80 6.71 8.22
CA ASN A 63 2.40 5.73 7.20
C ASN A 63 2.10 6.32 5.81
N THR A 64 2.69 7.47 5.47
CA THR A 64 2.66 7.95 4.08
C THR A 64 3.38 6.95 3.18
N VAL A 65 2.74 6.56 2.09
CA VAL A 65 3.33 5.66 1.08
C VAL A 65 3.84 6.42 -0.13
N GLU A 66 3.17 7.52 -0.46
CA GLU A 66 3.49 8.47 -1.52
C GLU A 66 2.68 9.75 -1.27
N TRP A 67 3.09 10.86 -1.86
CA TRP A 67 2.34 12.10 -1.80
C TRP A 67 2.48 12.87 -3.11
N TYR A 68 1.60 13.86 -3.27
CA TYR A 68 1.42 14.61 -4.50
C TYR A 68 1.32 16.08 -4.18
N TYR A 69 1.87 16.90 -5.06
CA TYR A 69 1.45 18.29 -5.17
C TYR A 69 1.00 18.57 -6.59
N SER A 70 0.01 19.45 -6.72
CA SER A 70 -0.41 19.98 -8.00
C SER A 70 -0.44 21.49 -7.95
N PHE A 71 -0.11 22.11 -9.08
CA PHE A 71 -0.23 23.55 -9.20
C PHE A 71 -0.67 23.96 -10.60
N THR A 72 -1.23 25.16 -10.68
CA THR A 72 -1.51 25.88 -11.91
C THR A 72 -1.29 27.37 -11.69
N THR A 73 -1.06 28.11 -12.77
CA THR A 73 -0.67 29.52 -12.73
C THR A 73 -1.65 30.40 -13.49
N THR A 74 -1.94 31.59 -12.97
CA THR A 74 -2.68 32.62 -13.69
C THR A 74 -1.88 33.92 -13.79
N GLU A 75 -2.10 34.69 -14.86
CA GLU A 75 -1.54 36.03 -15.05
C GLU A 75 -2.46 37.10 -14.43
N GLY A 76 -1.89 38.20 -13.93
CA GLY A 76 -2.65 39.34 -13.39
C GLY A 76 -2.79 39.31 -11.86
N GLU A 77 -3.81 40.00 -11.32
CA GLU A 77 -4.12 40.07 -9.86
C GLU A 77 -5.31 39.19 -9.45
N ASN A 78 -5.93 38.49 -10.40
CA ASN A 78 -7.12 37.66 -10.18
C ASN A 78 -6.84 36.21 -10.61
N GLY A 79 -6.97 35.27 -9.69
CA GLY A 79 -6.87 33.84 -9.99
C GLY A 79 -7.51 32.99 -8.89
N THR A 80 -8.56 32.23 -9.23
CA THR A 80 -9.03 31.12 -8.40
C THR A 80 -9.23 29.92 -9.30
N ALA A 81 -8.33 28.94 -9.17
CA ALA A 81 -8.41 27.68 -9.88
C ALA A 81 -8.47 26.54 -8.86
N ASN A 82 -9.59 25.83 -8.80
CA ASN A 82 -9.75 24.73 -7.86
C ASN A 82 -9.12 23.45 -8.44
N LEU A 83 -8.03 22.99 -7.83
CA LEU A 83 -7.26 21.83 -8.28
C LEU A 83 -7.96 20.49 -7.98
N ASN A 84 -8.76 20.42 -6.90
CA ASN A 84 -9.50 19.24 -6.47
C ASN A 84 -8.66 17.95 -6.42
N LEU A 85 -7.35 18.04 -6.16
CA LEU A 85 -6.41 16.92 -6.25
C LEU A 85 -6.81 15.80 -5.29
N ALA A 86 -7.17 16.14 -4.05
CA ALA A 86 -7.57 15.13 -3.07
C ALA A 86 -8.79 14.33 -3.50
N MET A 87 -9.80 14.98 -4.11
CA MET A 87 -10.99 14.29 -4.60
C MET A 87 -10.66 13.37 -5.78
N GLN A 88 -9.78 13.79 -6.68
CA GLN A 88 -9.34 12.97 -7.81
C GLN A 88 -8.58 11.73 -7.30
N LEU A 89 -7.65 11.91 -6.35
CA LEU A 89 -6.92 10.80 -5.72
C LEU A 89 -7.85 9.85 -4.96
N SER A 90 -8.79 10.37 -4.16
CA SER A 90 -9.76 9.54 -3.44
C SER A 90 -10.61 8.67 -4.37
N ARG A 91 -11.05 9.20 -5.51
CA ARG A 91 -11.81 8.42 -6.51
C ARG A 91 -10.96 7.28 -7.09
N MET A 92 -9.67 7.51 -7.28
CA MET A 92 -8.74 6.50 -7.81
C MET A 92 -8.44 5.40 -6.78
N LEU A 93 -8.46 5.71 -5.49
CA LEU A 93 -8.23 4.72 -4.42
C LEU A 93 -9.40 3.72 -4.24
N VAL A 94 -10.60 4.06 -4.72
CA VAL A 94 -11.82 3.24 -4.58
C VAL A 94 -12.04 2.33 -5.80
N ASP A 95 -11.25 2.48 -6.87
CA ASP A 95 -11.44 1.74 -8.13
C ASP A 95 -11.16 0.22 -7.93
N PRO A 96 -12.14 -0.70 -8.11
CA PRO A 96 -12.05 -2.11 -7.71
C PRO A 96 -11.07 -2.99 -8.51
N SER A 97 -10.31 -2.42 -9.44
CA SER A 97 -9.51 -3.18 -10.43
C SER A 97 -8.28 -3.90 -9.86
N GLY A 98 -7.96 -3.75 -8.56
CA GLY A 98 -6.85 -4.47 -7.91
C GLY A 98 -5.45 -4.04 -8.36
N LEU A 99 -5.33 -3.10 -9.31
CA LEU A 99 -4.06 -2.50 -9.74
C LEU A 99 -3.78 -1.26 -8.89
N SER A 100 -3.01 -1.46 -7.83
CA SER A 100 -2.65 -0.47 -6.80
C SER A 100 -1.75 0.69 -7.27
N SER A 101 -1.70 0.99 -8.58
CA SER A 101 -0.93 2.11 -9.15
C SER A 101 -1.86 3.27 -9.51
N ILE A 102 -1.79 4.36 -8.76
CA ILE A 102 -2.41 5.64 -9.14
C ILE A 102 -1.73 6.13 -10.42
N ALA A 103 -2.40 5.99 -11.56
CA ALA A 103 -1.92 6.55 -12.83
C ALA A 103 -2.15 8.07 -12.85
N THR A 104 -1.12 8.85 -12.55
CA THR A 104 -1.17 10.33 -12.53
C THR A 104 -1.69 10.94 -13.83
N SER A 105 -1.57 10.23 -14.95
CA SER A 105 -2.12 10.62 -16.27
C SER A 105 -3.64 10.83 -16.31
N ARG A 106 -4.38 10.29 -15.34
CA ARG A 106 -5.85 10.48 -15.24
C ARG A 106 -6.24 11.73 -14.45
N ILE A 107 -5.31 12.31 -13.69
CA ILE A 107 -5.54 13.48 -12.87
C ILE A 107 -5.43 14.72 -13.78
N LYS A 108 -6.42 15.60 -13.71
CA LYS A 108 -6.46 16.83 -14.50
C LYS A 108 -6.25 18.04 -13.61
N VAL A 109 -5.39 18.95 -14.06
CA VAL A 109 -5.21 20.29 -13.49
C VAL A 109 -5.58 21.33 -14.54
N PRO A 110 -6.13 22.49 -14.14
CA PRO A 110 -6.40 23.60 -15.05
C PRO A 110 -5.12 24.04 -15.78
N GLU A 111 -5.28 24.44 -17.03
CA GLU A 111 -4.15 24.94 -17.84
C GLU A 111 -3.58 26.22 -17.22
N GLY A 112 -2.27 26.23 -17.01
CA GLY A 112 -1.57 27.40 -16.50
C GLY A 112 -1.11 28.30 -17.65
N VAL A 113 -0.98 29.59 -17.37
CA VAL A 113 -0.58 30.58 -18.38
C VAL A 113 0.84 31.10 -18.21
N ALA A 114 1.41 31.07 -17.01
CA ALA A 114 2.73 31.63 -16.69
C ALA A 114 3.69 30.59 -16.08
N ALA A 115 5.00 30.71 -16.32
CA ALA A 115 5.96 29.75 -15.78
C ALA A 115 6.17 29.94 -14.26
N ALA A 116 6.32 28.83 -13.54
CA ALA A 116 6.77 28.79 -12.16
C ALA A 116 7.86 27.71 -11.98
N ASP A 117 8.75 27.93 -11.01
CA ASP A 117 9.67 26.91 -10.52
C ASP A 117 9.22 26.45 -9.13
N ILE A 118 9.21 25.14 -8.90
CA ILE A 118 8.96 24.53 -7.59
C ILE A 118 10.11 23.58 -7.28
N TYR A 119 10.70 23.75 -6.10
CA TYR A 119 11.80 22.93 -5.59
C TYR A 119 11.36 22.24 -4.29
N LEU A 120 11.66 20.95 -4.16
CA LEU A 120 11.52 20.24 -2.89
C LEU A 120 12.80 20.41 -2.07
N LEU A 121 12.65 20.92 -0.84
CA LEU A 121 13.74 21.39 0.02
C LEU A 121 13.58 20.86 1.44
N ASP A 122 14.71 20.63 2.12
CA ASP A 122 14.76 20.52 3.58
C ASP A 122 14.73 21.90 4.24
N GLN A 123 14.72 21.95 5.57
CA GLN A 123 14.66 23.21 6.32
C GLN A 123 15.86 24.14 6.04
N LYS A 124 17.07 23.59 5.93
CA LYS A 124 18.29 24.38 5.70
C LYS A 124 18.24 25.02 4.31
N ASN A 125 17.94 24.23 3.29
CA ASN A 125 17.92 24.66 1.90
C ASN A 125 16.71 25.56 1.60
N MET A 126 15.59 25.39 2.30
CA MET A 126 14.48 26.35 2.27
C MET A 126 14.94 27.74 2.72
N HIS A 127 15.73 27.85 3.78
CA HIS A 127 16.25 29.14 4.22
C HIS A 127 17.18 29.78 3.18
N LEU A 128 18.11 28.99 2.63
CA LEU A 128 19.01 29.45 1.55
C LEU A 128 18.24 29.90 0.30
N PHE A 129 17.19 29.16 -0.08
CA PHE A 129 16.33 29.50 -1.21
C PHE A 129 15.60 30.84 -1.00
N LEU A 130 15.06 31.08 0.19
CA LEU A 130 14.38 32.34 0.53
C LEU A 130 15.34 33.53 0.62
N GLN A 131 16.58 33.30 1.07
CA GLN A 131 17.65 34.30 1.08
C GLN A 131 18.19 34.64 -0.32
N LYS A 132 17.76 33.90 -1.36
CA LYS A 132 18.22 34.08 -2.75
C LYS A 132 19.75 33.98 -2.88
N VAL A 133 20.37 33.04 -2.17
CA VAL A 133 21.85 32.88 -2.16
C VAL A 133 22.41 32.62 -3.56
N ASP A 134 21.62 32.06 -4.46
CA ASP A 134 21.94 31.84 -5.87
C ASP A 134 22.14 33.13 -6.69
N LEU A 135 21.67 34.28 -6.19
CA LEU A 135 21.95 35.58 -6.79
C LEU A 135 23.30 36.18 -6.35
N ASN A 136 23.93 35.59 -5.32
CA ASN A 136 25.15 36.09 -4.68
C ASN A 136 26.28 35.04 -4.71
N ASN A 137 26.43 34.30 -5.82
CA ASN A 137 27.41 33.22 -6.02
C ASN A 137 27.29 32.02 -5.03
N GLY A 138 26.20 31.93 -4.28
CA GLY A 138 25.87 30.76 -3.45
C GLY A 138 25.04 29.72 -4.21
N THR A 139 24.67 28.65 -3.51
CA THR A 139 23.74 27.63 -4.04
C THR A 139 22.92 27.01 -2.90
N PHE A 140 21.83 26.33 -3.26
CA PHE A 140 21.03 25.50 -2.37
C PHE A 140 20.77 24.15 -3.04
N LEU A 141 20.65 23.10 -2.23
CA LEU A 141 20.32 21.76 -2.68
C LEU A 141 18.81 21.56 -2.72
N HIS A 142 18.36 20.69 -3.61
CA HIS A 142 16.96 20.31 -3.76
C HIS A 142 16.85 18.83 -4.11
N TYR A 143 15.66 18.27 -3.94
CA TYR A 143 15.35 16.88 -4.25
C TYR A 143 14.70 16.81 -5.64
N PRO A 144 15.35 16.16 -6.63
CA PRO A 144 14.88 16.17 -8.02
C PRO A 144 13.48 15.60 -8.23
N GLU A 145 13.08 14.60 -7.42
CA GLU A 145 11.78 13.94 -7.52
C GLU A 145 10.60 14.91 -7.36
N GLY A 146 10.72 15.87 -6.45
CA GLY A 146 9.70 16.89 -6.18
C GLY A 146 9.97 18.23 -6.87
N MET A 147 10.76 18.24 -7.95
CA MET A 147 11.19 19.45 -8.63
C MET A 147 10.54 19.60 -10.00
N VAL A 148 10.13 20.83 -10.32
CA VAL A 148 9.66 21.25 -11.64
C VAL A 148 10.13 22.67 -11.89
N GLN A 149 10.58 22.96 -13.12
CA GLN A 149 11.10 24.27 -13.49
C GLN A 149 10.46 24.73 -14.79
N ASN A 150 10.29 26.05 -14.92
CA ASN A 150 9.75 26.69 -16.11
C ASN A 150 8.44 26.07 -16.61
N THR A 151 7.58 25.64 -15.67
CA THR A 151 6.37 24.89 -15.96
C THR A 151 5.15 25.70 -15.53
N LYS A 152 4.08 25.66 -16.34
CA LYS A 152 2.87 26.45 -16.11
C LYS A 152 1.86 25.77 -15.18
N GLN A 153 1.81 24.44 -15.24
CA GLN A 153 1.01 23.58 -14.38
C GLN A 153 1.66 22.21 -14.29
N ALA A 154 1.52 21.52 -13.16
CA ALA A 154 1.98 20.15 -13.03
C ALA A 154 1.20 19.39 -11.96
N ILE A 155 1.31 18.06 -12.04
CA ILE A 155 1.00 17.13 -10.97
C ILE A 155 2.27 16.33 -10.76
N VAL A 156 2.80 16.39 -9.55
CA VAL A 156 4.10 15.78 -9.22
C VAL A 156 3.86 14.75 -8.14
N LYS A 157 4.35 13.54 -8.40
CA LYS A 157 4.34 12.41 -7.47
C LYS A 157 5.69 12.37 -6.76
N VAL A 158 5.67 12.14 -5.46
CA VAL A 158 6.85 11.92 -4.62
C VAL A 158 6.63 10.64 -3.80
N ASP A 159 7.39 9.60 -4.08
CA ASP A 159 7.34 8.29 -3.43
C ASP A 159 8.69 7.79 -2.91
N ASP A 160 9.79 8.54 -3.00
CA ASP A 160 11.02 8.24 -2.24
C ASP A 160 11.01 8.89 -0.84
N ILE A 161 10.30 10.02 -0.69
CA ILE A 161 10.24 10.79 0.56
C ILE A 161 8.88 10.60 1.25
N LYS A 162 8.88 9.84 2.36
CA LYS A 162 7.65 9.35 3.02
C LYS A 162 7.45 9.79 4.47
N SER A 163 8.37 10.57 5.03
CA SER A 163 8.29 10.98 6.43
C SER A 163 8.99 12.31 6.67
N GLY A 164 8.70 12.92 7.83
CA GLY A 164 9.33 14.16 8.27
C GLY A 164 8.68 15.42 7.69
N THR A 165 9.40 16.53 7.85
CA THR A 165 8.98 17.87 7.46
C THR A 165 9.79 18.32 6.25
N TRP A 166 9.09 18.77 5.22
CA TRP A 166 9.64 19.20 3.94
C TRP A 166 9.07 20.55 3.51
N TYR A 167 9.68 21.16 2.49
CA TYR A 167 9.27 22.46 2.01
C TYR A 167 9.21 22.48 0.49
N LEU A 168 8.11 22.99 -0.08
CA LEU A 168 8.07 23.39 -1.48
C LEU A 168 8.50 24.85 -1.57
N GLY A 169 9.70 25.08 -2.10
CA GLY A 169 10.17 26.40 -2.50
C GLY A 169 9.56 26.79 -3.83
N VAL A 170 8.73 27.82 -3.84
CA VAL A 170 8.00 28.30 -5.02
C VAL A 170 8.62 29.62 -5.49
N LYS A 171 8.96 29.70 -6.77
CA LYS A 171 9.64 30.86 -7.37
C LYS A 171 8.93 31.29 -8.65
N ASN A 172 8.75 32.59 -8.79
CA ASN A 172 8.44 33.22 -10.07
C ASN A 172 9.76 33.50 -10.83
N PRO A 173 10.03 32.83 -11.97
CA PRO A 173 11.22 33.07 -12.76
C PRO A 173 11.14 34.34 -13.61
N SER A 174 9.96 34.96 -13.78
CA SER A 174 9.79 36.17 -14.59
C SER A 174 10.47 37.37 -13.96
N ALA A 175 11.19 38.15 -14.76
CA ALA A 175 11.77 39.42 -14.32
C ALA A 175 10.71 40.52 -14.16
N MET A 176 9.67 40.50 -15.00
CA MET A 176 8.75 41.64 -15.18
C MET A 176 7.36 41.39 -14.60
N ASN A 177 6.81 40.18 -14.83
CA ASN A 177 5.40 39.90 -14.57
C ASN A 177 5.22 39.23 -13.22
N GLY A 178 4.21 39.67 -12.46
CA GLY A 178 3.71 38.92 -11.32
C GLY A 178 2.86 37.74 -11.76
N ILE A 179 2.78 36.70 -10.93
CA ILE A 179 1.98 35.49 -11.18
C ILE A 179 1.21 35.10 -9.94
N HIS A 180 0.05 34.49 -10.13
CA HIS A 180 -0.67 33.75 -9.11
C HIS A 180 -0.40 32.26 -9.30
N ILE A 181 -0.19 31.56 -8.19
CA ILE A 181 0.05 30.11 -8.17
C ILE A 181 -1.00 29.51 -7.24
N ASN A 182 -1.92 28.74 -7.82
CA ASN A 182 -2.81 27.88 -7.06
C ASN A 182 -2.12 26.55 -6.85
N ILE A 183 -2.00 26.10 -5.61
CA ILE A 183 -1.29 24.86 -5.25
C ILE A 183 -2.03 24.07 -4.17
N GLU A 184 -2.04 22.75 -4.31
CA GLU A 184 -2.63 21.78 -3.38
C GLU A 184 -1.62 20.66 -3.11
N VAL A 185 -1.58 20.13 -1.88
CA VAL A 185 -0.69 19.03 -1.49
C VAL A 185 -1.48 17.95 -0.75
N VAL A 186 -1.32 16.70 -1.17
CA VAL A 186 -2.07 15.54 -0.67
C VAL A 186 -1.14 14.36 -0.46
N ALA A 187 -1.17 13.74 0.72
CA ALA A 187 -0.50 12.47 0.98
C ALA A 187 -1.45 11.29 0.80
N ILE A 188 -0.93 10.15 0.39
CA ILE A 188 -1.60 8.85 0.49
C ILE A 188 -1.00 8.12 1.67
N THR A 189 -1.83 7.75 2.64
CA THR A 189 -1.40 6.95 3.80
C THR A 189 -1.96 5.55 3.73
N GLU A 190 -1.18 4.57 4.18
CA GLU A 190 -1.58 3.17 4.22
C GLU A 190 -1.70 2.69 5.67
N THR A 191 -2.81 2.06 6.03
CA THR A 191 -3.00 1.45 7.36
C THR A 191 -3.46 0.02 7.21
N ARG A 192 -3.08 -0.81 8.19
CA ARG A 192 -3.53 -2.20 8.29
C ARG A 192 -4.66 -2.25 9.29
N LYS A 193 -5.87 -2.53 8.82
CA LYS A 193 -7.03 -2.71 9.69
C LYS A 193 -7.27 -4.20 9.89
N PRO A 194 -7.28 -4.70 11.14
CA PRO A 194 -7.68 -6.07 11.42
C PRO A 194 -9.06 -6.35 10.86
N ILE A 195 -9.20 -7.46 10.14
CA ILE A 195 -10.51 -7.94 9.72
C ILE A 195 -11.12 -8.67 10.91
N ALA A 196 -12.25 -8.15 11.40
CA ALA A 196 -13.01 -8.79 12.46
C ALA A 196 -13.57 -10.12 11.91
N LYS A 197 -13.13 -11.23 12.50
CA LYS A 197 -13.61 -12.57 12.16
C LYS A 197 -14.92 -12.84 12.88
N THR A 198 -15.88 -13.43 12.18
CA THR A 198 -17.12 -13.94 12.78
C THR A 198 -16.83 -15.12 13.69
N GLU A 199 -17.74 -15.42 14.63
CA GLU A 199 -17.63 -16.62 15.50
C GLU A 199 -17.50 -17.92 14.68
N LYS A 200 -18.22 -18.02 13.55
CA LYS A 200 -18.12 -19.16 12.63
C LYS A 200 -16.73 -19.30 12.02
N GLN A 201 -16.14 -18.20 11.56
CA GLN A 201 -14.76 -18.18 11.06
C GLN A 201 -13.76 -18.59 12.14
N GLN A 202 -13.88 -18.04 13.34
CA GLN A 202 -13.00 -18.40 14.46
C GLN A 202 -13.10 -19.89 14.81
N LYS A 203 -14.32 -20.44 14.82
CA LYS A 203 -14.56 -21.87 15.08
C LYS A 203 -14.00 -22.75 13.96
N ALA A 204 -14.16 -22.35 12.70
CA ALA A 204 -13.56 -23.03 11.56
C ALA A 204 -12.02 -23.05 11.65
N GLU A 205 -11.41 -21.94 12.07
CA GLU A 205 -9.97 -21.86 12.32
C GLU A 205 -9.54 -22.80 13.45
N LEU A 206 -10.26 -22.87 14.57
CA LEU A 206 -9.93 -23.82 15.64
C LEU A 206 -9.93 -25.27 15.12
N TYR A 207 -10.92 -25.67 14.33
CA TYR A 207 -10.93 -26.99 13.69
C TYR A 207 -9.80 -27.15 12.67
N GLY A 208 -9.50 -26.13 11.87
CA GLY A 208 -8.36 -26.15 10.94
C GLY A 208 -7.02 -26.34 11.66
N GLY A 209 -6.87 -25.80 12.87
CA GLY A 209 -5.65 -25.93 13.66
C GLY A 209 -5.49 -27.35 14.19
N LEU A 210 -6.60 -27.95 14.62
CA LEU A 210 -6.66 -29.37 14.96
C LEU A 210 -6.34 -30.24 13.73
N ALA A 211 -6.87 -29.90 12.56
CA ALA A 211 -6.56 -30.62 11.31
C ALA A 211 -5.05 -30.59 11.00
N LYS A 212 -4.43 -29.41 11.04
CA LYS A 212 -2.97 -29.28 10.82
C LYS A 212 -2.16 -30.08 11.83
N THR A 213 -2.59 -30.10 13.10
CA THR A 213 -1.96 -30.94 14.13
C THR A 213 -2.04 -32.42 13.77
N GLN A 214 -3.19 -32.90 13.28
CA GLN A 214 -3.32 -34.29 12.85
C GLN A 214 -2.50 -34.58 11.59
N PHE A 215 -2.41 -33.64 10.66
CA PHE A 215 -1.53 -33.76 9.49
C PHE A 215 -0.06 -33.94 9.91
N GLU A 216 0.41 -33.15 10.87
CA GLU A 216 1.78 -33.24 11.39
C GLU A 216 2.05 -34.55 12.15
N ASN A 217 1.00 -35.15 12.74
CA ASN A 217 1.06 -36.47 13.36
C ASN A 217 0.89 -37.62 12.36
N GLU A 218 0.85 -37.32 11.06
CA GLU A 218 0.62 -38.28 9.96
C GLU A 218 -0.73 -39.01 10.04
N ALA A 219 -1.66 -38.51 10.85
CA ALA A 219 -3.04 -38.99 10.98
C ALA A 219 -3.94 -38.34 9.91
N TYR A 220 -3.68 -38.66 8.65
CA TYR A 220 -4.27 -37.96 7.49
C TYR A 220 -5.80 -38.15 7.37
N ASP A 221 -6.33 -39.30 7.77
CA ASP A 221 -7.77 -39.56 7.83
C ASP A 221 -8.46 -38.65 8.85
N ILE A 222 -7.91 -38.57 10.07
CA ILE A 222 -8.42 -37.68 11.14
C ILE A 222 -8.23 -36.20 10.75
N CYS A 223 -7.13 -35.87 10.06
CA CYS A 223 -6.92 -34.54 9.49
C CYS A 223 -8.08 -34.15 8.55
N VAL A 224 -8.48 -35.04 7.64
CA VAL A 224 -9.61 -34.80 6.72
C VAL A 224 -10.90 -34.57 7.50
N GLU A 225 -11.19 -35.36 8.54
CA GLU A 225 -12.39 -35.16 9.36
C GLU A 225 -12.43 -33.77 10.05
N TYR A 226 -11.29 -33.30 10.57
CA TYR A 226 -11.22 -31.96 11.16
C TYR A 226 -11.31 -30.86 10.12
N CYS A 227 -10.74 -31.05 8.92
CA CYS A 227 -10.96 -30.17 7.79
C CYS A 227 -12.45 -30.07 7.43
N ASP A 228 -13.17 -31.18 7.38
CA ASP A 228 -14.60 -31.20 7.08
C ASP A 228 -15.43 -30.47 8.15
N LYS A 229 -15.10 -30.67 9.43
CA LYS A 229 -15.71 -29.91 10.53
C LYS A 229 -15.45 -28.41 10.37
N ALA A 230 -14.23 -28.00 10.05
CA ALA A 230 -13.89 -26.60 9.81
C ALA A 230 -14.71 -26.01 8.64
N ILE A 231 -14.70 -26.69 7.49
CA ILE A 231 -15.40 -26.28 6.27
C ILE A 231 -16.92 -26.17 6.50
N SER A 232 -17.50 -27.05 7.33
CA SER A 232 -18.93 -27.00 7.68
C SER A 232 -19.32 -25.75 8.48
N GLU A 233 -18.40 -25.17 9.24
CA GLU A 233 -18.62 -23.92 9.99
C GLU A 233 -18.42 -22.71 9.08
N TYR A 234 -17.31 -22.72 8.33
CA TYR A 234 -16.96 -21.67 7.38
C TYR A 234 -15.89 -22.18 6.39
N GLU A 235 -16.09 -21.94 5.10
CA GLU A 235 -15.12 -22.33 4.07
C GLU A 235 -13.84 -21.49 4.17
N LEU A 236 -12.70 -22.15 4.43
CA LEU A 236 -11.39 -21.53 4.50
C LEU A 236 -10.47 -22.15 3.45
N GLY A 237 -9.91 -21.32 2.57
CA GLY A 237 -9.02 -21.78 1.49
C GLY A 237 -7.78 -22.52 2.02
N SER A 238 -7.20 -22.05 3.13
CA SER A 238 -6.09 -22.73 3.80
C SER A 238 -6.47 -24.11 4.36
N VAL A 239 -7.69 -24.26 4.89
CA VAL A 239 -8.18 -25.56 5.38
C VAL A 239 -8.44 -26.53 4.23
N LEU A 240 -8.99 -26.04 3.11
CA LEU A 240 -9.13 -26.83 1.89
C LEU A 240 -7.75 -27.25 1.36
N ALA A 241 -6.74 -26.39 1.42
CA ALA A 241 -5.37 -26.77 1.04
C ALA A 241 -4.82 -27.89 1.92
N THR A 242 -4.97 -27.79 3.24
CA THR A 242 -4.60 -28.87 4.18
C THR A 242 -5.35 -30.17 3.88
N LYS A 243 -6.67 -30.08 3.60
CA LYS A 243 -7.49 -31.25 3.24
C LYS A 243 -7.00 -31.90 1.95
N GLY A 244 -6.75 -31.09 0.93
CA GLY A 244 -6.21 -31.52 -0.36
C GLY A 244 -4.90 -32.28 -0.17
N LEU A 245 -3.96 -31.72 0.60
CA LEU A 245 -2.69 -32.38 0.86
C LEU A 245 -2.84 -33.69 1.63
N ALA A 246 -3.72 -33.73 2.63
CA ALA A 246 -4.03 -34.96 3.38
C ALA A 246 -4.61 -36.05 2.47
N GLN A 247 -5.50 -35.70 1.55
CA GLN A 247 -6.06 -36.62 0.56
C GLN A 247 -4.97 -37.17 -0.37
N LEU A 248 -4.03 -36.34 -0.84
CA LEU A 248 -2.89 -36.83 -1.61
C LEU A 248 -2.04 -37.82 -0.80
N MET A 249 -1.76 -37.51 0.48
CA MET A 249 -0.99 -38.38 1.37
C MET A 249 -1.70 -39.73 1.63
N LEU A 250 -3.04 -39.77 1.52
CA LEU A 250 -3.85 -41.00 1.55
C LEU A 250 -3.91 -41.73 0.20
N GLY A 251 -3.21 -41.26 -0.82
CA GLY A 251 -3.25 -41.83 -2.18
C GLY A 251 -4.51 -41.47 -2.98
N LYS A 252 -5.32 -40.53 -2.50
CA LYS A 252 -6.56 -40.07 -3.16
C LYS A 252 -6.27 -38.92 -4.12
N GLU A 253 -5.45 -39.20 -5.13
CA GLU A 253 -4.90 -38.19 -6.06
C GLU A 253 -5.96 -37.26 -6.67
N ILE A 254 -7.04 -37.83 -7.25
CA ILE A 254 -8.09 -37.08 -7.93
C ILE A 254 -8.84 -36.17 -6.94
N GLU A 255 -9.25 -36.74 -5.81
CA GLU A 255 -10.00 -36.01 -4.75
C GLU A 255 -9.16 -34.89 -4.14
N GLY A 256 -7.87 -35.15 -3.89
CA GLY A 256 -6.92 -34.16 -3.39
C GLY A 256 -6.68 -33.02 -4.38
N THR A 257 -6.56 -33.35 -5.67
CA THR A 257 -6.38 -32.35 -6.73
C THR A 257 -7.59 -31.45 -6.87
N GLU A 258 -8.80 -32.01 -6.90
CA GLU A 258 -10.04 -31.22 -6.95
C GLU A 258 -10.19 -30.30 -5.73
N THR A 259 -9.89 -30.82 -4.54
CA THR A 259 -9.93 -30.05 -3.29
C THR A 259 -8.93 -28.89 -3.33
N TYR A 260 -7.74 -29.07 -3.90
CA TYR A 260 -6.76 -28.00 -4.10
C TYR A 260 -7.22 -26.95 -5.12
N ILE A 261 -7.91 -27.35 -6.19
CA ILE A 261 -8.49 -26.39 -7.15
C ILE A 261 -9.52 -25.49 -6.45
N ASN A 262 -10.35 -26.08 -5.59
CA ASN A 262 -11.30 -25.32 -4.76
C ASN A 262 -10.57 -24.39 -3.78
N ALA A 263 -9.50 -24.88 -3.13
CA ALA A 263 -8.65 -24.06 -2.27
C ALA A 263 -8.09 -22.85 -3.00
N ILE A 264 -7.49 -23.04 -4.18
CA ILE A 264 -6.91 -21.97 -5.00
C ILE A 264 -7.99 -20.94 -5.37
N THR A 265 -9.16 -21.41 -5.81
CA THR A 265 -10.28 -20.55 -6.20
C THR A 265 -10.77 -19.69 -5.04
N LEU A 266 -10.80 -20.23 -3.83
CA LEU A 266 -11.20 -19.52 -2.63
C LEU A 266 -10.11 -18.53 -2.17
N VAL A 267 -8.84 -18.94 -2.14
CA VAL A 267 -7.71 -18.09 -1.73
C VAL A 267 -7.59 -16.84 -2.61
N LYS A 268 -7.84 -16.94 -3.93
CA LYS A 268 -7.84 -15.78 -4.83
C LYS A 268 -8.78 -14.65 -4.41
N LYS A 269 -9.84 -14.97 -3.68
CA LYS A 269 -10.87 -14.02 -3.23
C LYS A 269 -10.57 -13.46 -1.84
N GLN A 270 -9.53 -13.94 -1.17
CA GLN A 270 -9.16 -13.53 0.18
C GLN A 270 -8.15 -12.37 0.18
N PRO A 271 -8.08 -11.58 1.27
CA PRO A 271 -7.02 -10.60 1.47
C PRO A 271 -5.64 -11.27 1.47
N ASN A 272 -4.66 -10.66 0.81
CA ASN A 272 -3.26 -11.13 0.75
C ASN A 272 -3.09 -12.58 0.21
N PRO A 273 -3.65 -12.92 -0.96
CA PRO A 273 -3.65 -14.30 -1.48
C PRO A 273 -2.23 -14.87 -1.67
N ASN A 274 -1.28 -14.00 -2.05
CA ASN A 274 0.11 -14.39 -2.27
C ASN A 274 0.80 -14.93 -1.01
N ARG A 275 0.41 -14.48 0.19
CA ARG A 275 0.92 -15.04 1.44
C ARG A 275 0.50 -16.50 1.59
N ILE A 276 -0.79 -16.75 1.41
CA ILE A 276 -1.38 -18.09 1.56
C ILE A 276 -0.84 -19.04 0.48
N PHE A 277 -0.69 -18.58 -0.77
CA PHE A 277 -0.08 -19.39 -1.83
C PHE A 277 1.36 -19.80 -1.50
N ARG A 278 2.16 -18.91 -0.90
CA ARG A 278 3.52 -19.27 -0.45
C ARG A 278 3.51 -20.32 0.67
N GLU A 279 2.57 -20.22 1.62
CA GLU A 279 2.38 -21.23 2.67
C GLU A 279 1.98 -22.58 2.07
N MET A 280 1.05 -22.61 1.12
CA MET A 280 0.65 -23.83 0.42
C MET A 280 1.82 -24.49 -0.32
N ILE A 281 2.65 -23.70 -1.02
CA ILE A 281 3.86 -24.21 -1.69
C ILE A 281 4.83 -24.80 -0.67
N HIS A 282 5.06 -24.11 0.44
CA HIS A 282 5.93 -24.58 1.51
C HIS A 282 5.46 -25.94 2.08
N ASP A 283 4.16 -26.08 2.33
CA ASP A 283 3.60 -27.31 2.89
C ASP A 283 3.67 -28.47 1.89
N ILE A 284 3.45 -28.21 0.59
CA ILE A 284 3.67 -29.21 -0.47
C ILE A 284 5.15 -29.61 -0.56
N ASP A 285 6.07 -28.64 -0.51
CA ASP A 285 7.51 -28.91 -0.53
C ASP A 285 7.95 -29.78 0.65
N LYS A 286 7.34 -29.59 1.82
CA LYS A 286 7.56 -30.46 2.99
C LYS A 286 7.05 -31.88 2.72
N ALA A 287 5.85 -32.02 2.14
CA ALA A 287 5.27 -33.33 1.83
C ALA A 287 6.04 -34.10 0.75
N ILE A 288 6.52 -33.42 -0.30
CA ILE A 288 7.37 -34.04 -1.34
C ILE A 288 8.70 -34.52 -0.75
N LYS A 289 9.27 -33.79 0.22
CA LYS A 289 10.52 -34.23 0.89
C LYS A 289 10.33 -35.52 1.68
N THR A 290 9.16 -35.74 2.29
CA THR A 290 8.87 -36.95 3.06
C THR A 290 8.34 -38.08 2.19
N ASN A 291 7.66 -37.76 1.08
CA ASN A 291 7.15 -38.70 0.10
C ASN A 291 7.46 -38.22 -1.33
N PRO A 292 8.64 -38.57 -1.89
CA PRO A 292 9.08 -38.08 -3.20
C PRO A 292 8.18 -38.47 -4.38
N ASP A 293 7.47 -39.60 -4.25
CA ASP A 293 6.57 -40.13 -5.28
C ASP A 293 5.11 -39.73 -5.04
N LEU A 294 4.86 -38.69 -4.23
CA LEU A 294 3.52 -38.17 -3.92
C LEU A 294 2.84 -37.65 -5.20
N LYS A 295 1.94 -38.48 -5.74
CA LYS A 295 1.20 -38.17 -6.97
C LYS A 295 0.35 -36.92 -6.84
N GLY A 296 0.33 -36.12 -7.90
CA GLY A 296 -0.42 -34.86 -7.99
C GLY A 296 0.23 -33.65 -7.30
N ALA A 297 1.18 -33.86 -6.36
CA ALA A 297 1.78 -32.76 -5.60
C ALA A 297 2.59 -31.80 -6.48
N VAL A 298 3.30 -32.31 -7.49
CA VAL A 298 4.10 -31.49 -8.42
C VAL A 298 3.19 -30.63 -9.30
N GLU A 299 2.12 -31.21 -9.85
CA GLU A 299 1.12 -30.52 -10.67
C GLU A 299 0.42 -29.43 -9.88
N ILE A 300 -0.01 -29.72 -8.65
CA ILE A 300 -0.67 -28.74 -7.77
C ILE A 300 0.30 -27.61 -7.40
N LYS A 301 1.56 -27.92 -7.06
CA LYS A 301 2.58 -26.89 -6.81
C LYS A 301 2.72 -25.96 -8.02
N LYS A 302 2.74 -26.51 -9.23
CA LYS A 302 2.80 -25.73 -10.48
C LYS A 302 1.57 -24.83 -10.65
N LEU A 303 0.36 -25.34 -10.36
CA LEU A 303 -0.88 -24.56 -10.40
C LEU A 303 -0.86 -23.39 -9.40
N ILE A 304 -0.37 -23.60 -8.18
CA ILE A 304 -0.28 -22.56 -7.15
C ILE A 304 0.78 -21.53 -7.53
N THR A 305 1.94 -21.98 -8.02
CA THR A 305 3.03 -21.09 -8.46
C THR A 305 2.58 -20.16 -9.57
N ALA A 306 1.72 -20.62 -10.47
CA ALA A 306 1.14 -19.80 -11.54
C ALA A 306 0.17 -18.70 -11.04
N GLN A 307 -0.13 -18.64 -9.73
CA GLN A 307 -0.97 -17.59 -9.14
C GLN A 307 -0.16 -16.46 -8.47
N LEU A 308 1.16 -16.61 -8.35
CA LEU A 308 2.07 -15.62 -7.75
C LEU A 308 2.58 -14.63 -8.79
#